data_AF-A0A8H2X8U4-F1
#
_entry.id   AF-A0A8H2X8U4-F1
#
_cell.length_a   1.000
_cell.length_b   1.000
_cell.length_c   1.000
_cell.angle_alpha   90.00
_cell.angle_beta   90.00
_cell.angle_gamma   90.00
#
_symmetry.space_group_name_H-M   'P 1'
#
loop_
_entity.id
_entity.type
_entity.pdbx_description
1 polymer ?
#
loop_
_entity_poly.entity_id
_entity_poly.type
_entity_poly.pdbx_seq_one_letter_code
_entity_poly.pdbx_strand_id
1 'polypeptide(L)'
;MPSQSASIQELEDFATLPSLVHLTLNLDLKYPYFPEKPSFKRAPLKTLISSGPVRLSMDYDDILLCAAALLRLWPSLECLGWSDEDPIRMELAEFFNSKILRCVRKSMFGWPRADAKVSSRRRLRKLKVSFEQIIEDFEETDGWNSESDWESDSELGVGSESDSW
;
A
#
# COMPACT_ATOMS: atom_id res chain seq x y z
N MET A 1 10.75 19.82 -0.09
CA MET A 1 9.46 19.09 -0.20
C MET A 1 8.86 18.99 1.20
N PRO A 2 7.52 18.94 1.36
CA PRO A 2 6.93 18.75 2.68
C PRO A 2 7.46 17.45 3.30
N SER A 3 7.81 17.51 4.58
CA SER A 3 8.25 16.35 5.38
C SER A 3 7.12 15.34 5.63
N GLN A 4 5.89 15.74 5.34
CA GLN A 4 4.69 14.96 5.58
C GLN A 4 4.53 13.87 4.51
N SER A 5 4.27 12.66 4.98
CA SER A 5 3.84 11.55 4.14
C SER A 5 2.48 11.85 3.53
N ALA A 6 2.30 11.50 2.26
CA ALA A 6 1.09 11.68 1.49
C ALA A 6 0.44 10.31 1.21
N SER A 7 -0.79 10.18 1.71
CA SER A 7 -1.71 9.08 1.49
C SER A 7 -2.39 9.17 0.12
N ILE A 8 -3.06 8.10 -0.31
CA ILE A 8 -3.84 8.09 -1.56
C ILE A 8 -4.93 9.17 -1.55
N GLN A 9 -5.53 9.46 -0.39
CA GLN A 9 -6.55 10.51 -0.28
C GLN A 9 -5.96 11.89 -0.62
N GLU A 10 -4.77 12.20 -0.12
CA GLU A 10 -4.08 13.46 -0.45
C GLU A 10 -3.59 13.49 -1.91
N LEU A 11 -3.40 12.32 -2.55
CA LEU A 11 -3.09 12.24 -3.98
C LEU A 11 -4.27 12.65 -4.89
N GLU A 12 -5.52 12.65 -4.39
CA GLU A 12 -6.68 13.08 -5.17
C GLU A 12 -6.54 14.54 -5.66
N ASP A 13 -6.06 15.42 -4.79
CA ASP A 13 -5.87 16.84 -5.10
C ASP A 13 -4.87 17.03 -6.25
N PHE A 14 -3.78 16.26 -6.24
CA PHE A 14 -2.79 16.30 -7.33
C PHE A 14 -3.33 15.72 -8.63
N ALA A 15 -4.26 14.75 -8.55
CA ALA A 15 -4.86 14.17 -9.74
C ALA A 15 -5.72 15.17 -10.54
N THR A 16 -6.16 16.27 -9.90
CA THR A 16 -6.88 17.37 -10.55
C THR A 16 -6.01 18.19 -11.52
N LEU A 17 -4.68 18.12 -11.40
CA LEU A 17 -3.76 18.95 -12.16
C LEU A 17 -3.58 18.44 -13.61
N PRO A 18 -4.09 19.14 -14.64
CA PRO A 18 -4.26 18.58 -15.98
C PRO A 18 -2.96 18.26 -16.73
N SER A 19 -1.85 18.89 -16.34
CA SER A 19 -0.54 18.75 -16.98
C SER A 19 0.49 18.06 -16.10
N LEU A 20 0.06 17.40 -15.01
CA LEU A 20 0.95 16.68 -14.13
C LEU A 20 1.47 15.40 -14.79
N VAL A 21 2.77 15.38 -15.11
CA VAL A 21 3.46 14.24 -15.74
C VAL A 21 4.37 13.52 -14.74
N HIS A 22 4.90 14.27 -13.77
CA HIS A 22 5.82 13.81 -12.74
C HIS A 22 5.40 14.37 -11.39
N LEU A 23 5.48 13.54 -10.34
CA LEU A 23 5.16 13.93 -8.97
C LEU A 23 6.18 13.30 -8.01
N THR A 24 6.76 14.12 -7.12
CA THR A 24 7.69 13.68 -6.08
C THR A 24 7.12 14.10 -4.73
N LEU A 25 6.90 13.14 -3.83
CA LEU A 25 6.36 13.32 -2.47
C LEU A 25 6.82 12.16 -1.59
N ASN A 26 6.65 12.24 -0.28
CA ASN A 26 6.89 11.10 0.60
C ASN A 26 5.63 10.23 0.59
N LEU A 27 5.61 9.05 -0.04
CA LEU A 27 4.39 8.25 -0.18
C LEU A 27 4.14 7.37 1.05
N ASP A 28 2.89 7.29 1.47
CA ASP A 28 2.42 6.27 2.42
C ASP A 28 1.21 5.53 1.84
N LEU A 29 1.43 4.26 1.48
CA LEU A 29 0.44 3.35 0.93
C LEU A 29 0.16 2.19 1.89
N LYS A 30 0.51 2.34 3.18
CA LYS A 30 0.24 1.35 4.22
C LYS A 30 -1.25 1.18 4.47
N TYR A 31 -2.00 2.28 4.42
CA TYR A 31 -3.44 2.28 4.64
C TYR A 31 -4.15 2.48 3.31
N PRO A 32 -4.82 1.44 2.78
CA PRO A 32 -5.47 1.56 1.49
C PRO A 32 -6.68 2.49 1.59
N TYR A 33 -6.84 3.29 0.55
CA TYR A 33 -8.00 4.11 0.35
C TYR A 33 -8.38 4.03 -1.12
N PHE A 34 -9.67 3.83 -1.41
CA PHE A 34 -10.14 3.75 -2.79
C PHE A 34 -10.84 5.05 -3.18
N PRO A 35 -10.22 5.87 -4.05
CA PRO A 35 -10.70 7.20 -4.37
C PRO A 35 -12.02 7.15 -5.12
N GLU A 36 -12.80 8.23 -4.98
CA GLU A 36 -14.02 8.39 -5.78
C GLU A 36 -13.69 8.41 -7.28
N LYS A 37 -14.71 8.23 -8.14
CA LYS A 37 -14.46 8.30 -9.58
C LYS A 37 -14.24 9.78 -9.94
N PRO A 38 -13.08 10.18 -10.48
CA PRO A 38 -12.90 11.56 -10.88
C PRO A 38 -13.92 11.93 -11.96
N SER A 39 -14.63 13.05 -11.77
CA SER A 39 -15.60 13.59 -12.72
C SER A 39 -14.95 14.38 -13.86
N PHE A 40 -13.65 14.63 -13.75
CA PHE A 40 -12.85 15.44 -14.68
C PHE A 40 -11.84 14.60 -15.47
N LYS A 41 -11.20 15.25 -16.45
CA LYS A 41 -10.12 14.63 -17.25
C LYS A 41 -8.89 14.46 -16.38
N ARG A 42 -8.45 13.22 -16.21
CA ARG A 42 -7.30 12.85 -15.37
C ARG A 42 -5.97 13.28 -15.97
N ALA A 43 -5.04 13.65 -15.11
CA ALA A 43 -3.68 13.99 -15.47
C ALA A 43 -2.96 12.80 -16.15
N PRO A 44 -2.07 13.04 -17.13
CA PRO A 44 -1.30 11.98 -17.79
C PRO A 44 -0.06 11.59 -16.98
N LEU A 45 -0.17 11.48 -15.65
CA LEU A 45 0.95 11.12 -14.77
C LEU A 45 1.43 9.72 -15.12
N LYS A 46 2.73 9.60 -15.42
CA LYS A 46 3.36 8.32 -15.76
C LYS A 46 4.25 7.78 -14.65
N THR A 47 4.87 8.68 -13.90
CA THR A 47 5.85 8.34 -12.87
C THR A 47 5.53 9.10 -11.60
N LEU A 48 5.38 8.33 -10.51
CA LEU A 48 5.20 8.82 -9.16
C LEU A 48 6.46 8.44 -8.37
N ILE A 49 7.17 9.41 -7.81
CA ILE A 49 8.39 9.15 -7.01
C ILE A 49 8.09 9.39 -5.54
N SER A 50 8.37 8.38 -4.72
CA SER A 50 8.48 8.51 -3.28
C SER A 50 9.89 8.94 -2.89
N SER A 51 10.01 10.09 -2.23
CA SER A 51 11.28 10.58 -1.65
C SER A 51 11.56 10.01 -0.26
N GLY A 52 10.76 9.06 0.21
CA GLY A 52 10.89 8.40 1.51
C GLY A 52 11.02 6.89 1.38
N PRO A 53 11.12 6.20 2.54
CA PRO A 53 11.19 4.74 2.57
C PRO A 53 9.93 4.13 1.97
N VAL A 54 10.02 2.87 1.55
CA VAL A 54 8.88 2.11 1.07
C VAL A 54 7.90 1.92 2.22
N ARG A 55 6.67 2.42 2.01
CA ARG A 55 5.55 2.27 2.93
C ARG A 55 4.39 1.60 2.19
N LEU A 56 4.45 0.29 2.12
CA LEU A 56 3.41 -0.57 1.53
C LEU A 56 2.78 -1.41 2.64
N SER A 57 1.50 -1.78 2.49
CA SER A 57 0.85 -2.74 3.39
C SER A 57 1.49 -4.13 3.23
N MET A 58 1.55 -4.88 4.32
CA MET A 58 1.92 -6.30 4.30
C MET A 58 0.72 -7.20 3.99
N ASP A 59 -0.47 -6.62 3.81
CA ASP A 59 -1.65 -7.33 3.33
C ASP A 59 -1.71 -7.29 1.79
N TYR A 60 -1.94 -8.47 1.21
CA TYR A 60 -2.00 -8.64 -0.25
C TYR A 60 -3.18 -7.89 -0.89
N ASP A 61 -4.34 -7.93 -0.24
CA ASP A 61 -5.57 -7.30 -0.74
C ASP A 61 -5.46 -5.77 -0.63
N ASP A 62 -4.81 -5.25 0.41
CA ASP A 62 -4.50 -3.83 0.55
C ASP A 62 -3.59 -3.33 -0.58
N ILE A 63 -2.51 -4.06 -0.90
CA ILE A 63 -1.62 -3.70 -2.00
C ILE A 63 -2.36 -3.71 -3.35
N LEU A 64 -3.24 -4.69 -3.58
CA LEU A 64 -4.09 -4.72 -4.77
C LEU A 64 -5.00 -3.49 -4.83
N LEU A 65 -5.59 -3.11 -3.69
CA LEU A 65 -6.46 -1.96 -3.58
C LEU A 65 -5.71 -0.65 -3.83
N CYS A 66 -4.51 -0.50 -3.27
CA CYS A 66 -3.62 0.63 -3.52
C CYS A 66 -3.26 0.77 -5.00
N ALA A 67 -2.90 -0.34 -5.67
CA ALA A 67 -2.63 -0.30 -7.11
C ALA A 67 -3.85 0.10 -7.94
N ALA A 68 -5.04 -0.41 -7.59
CA ALA A 68 -6.28 -0.06 -8.27
C ALA A 68 -6.67 1.41 -8.05
N ALA A 69 -6.46 1.92 -6.84
CA ALA A 69 -6.68 3.30 -6.47
C ALA A 69 -5.76 4.26 -7.23
N LEU A 70 -4.46 3.97 -7.27
CA LEU A 70 -3.49 4.77 -8.03
C LEU A 70 -3.81 4.78 -9.54
N LEU A 71 -4.21 3.65 -10.11
CA LEU A 71 -4.64 3.57 -11.51
C LEU A 71 -5.98 4.25 -11.77
N ARG A 72 -6.81 4.41 -10.74
CA ARG A 72 -8.06 5.19 -10.82
C ARG A 72 -7.76 6.67 -10.93
N LEU A 73 -6.84 7.18 -10.11
CA LEU A 73 -6.34 8.56 -10.19
C LEU A 73 -5.61 8.80 -11.52
N TRP A 74 -4.66 7.91 -11.86
CA TRP A 74 -3.79 8.04 -13.02
C TRP A 74 -3.74 6.74 -13.85
N PRO A 75 -4.63 6.60 -14.85
CA PRO A 75 -4.65 5.44 -15.74
C PRO A 75 -3.36 5.21 -16.53
N SER A 76 -2.61 6.29 -16.75
CA SER A 76 -1.33 6.30 -17.45
C SER A 76 -0.13 6.02 -16.54
N LEU A 77 -0.34 5.84 -15.23
CA LEU A 77 0.74 5.55 -14.29
C LEU A 77 1.41 4.25 -14.70
N GLU A 78 2.72 4.28 -14.91
CA GLU A 78 3.54 3.15 -15.38
C GLU A 78 4.32 2.51 -14.24
N CYS A 79 4.94 3.32 -13.39
CA CYS A 79 5.77 2.90 -12.26
C CYS A 79 5.73 3.88 -11.07
N LEU A 80 6.06 3.36 -9.90
CA LEU A 80 6.38 4.10 -8.68
C LEU A 80 7.88 3.96 -8.40
N GLY A 81 8.59 5.08 -8.31
CA GLY A 81 9.98 5.11 -7.86
C GLY A 81 10.04 5.24 -6.33
N TRP A 82 10.99 4.56 -5.70
CA TRP A 82 11.25 4.68 -4.26
C TRP A 82 12.74 4.98 -4.05
N SER A 83 13.07 5.62 -2.94
CA SER A 83 14.43 6.03 -2.57
C SER A 83 14.87 5.40 -1.25
N ASP A 84 14.53 4.12 -1.09
CA ASP A 84 14.86 3.34 0.10
C ASP A 84 16.20 2.62 -0.05
N GLU A 85 16.90 2.45 1.07
CA GLU A 85 18.19 1.74 1.15
C GLU A 85 18.00 0.28 1.57
N ASP A 86 16.84 -0.06 2.14
CA ASP A 86 16.52 -1.40 2.61
C ASP A 86 16.19 -2.33 1.42
N PRO A 87 16.99 -3.40 1.20
CA PRO A 87 16.84 -4.26 0.04
C PRO A 87 15.53 -5.06 0.05
N ILE A 88 15.00 -5.43 1.21
CA ILE A 88 13.77 -6.24 1.32
C ILE A 88 12.56 -5.35 1.03
N ARG A 89 12.54 -4.14 1.61
CA ARG A 89 11.54 -3.13 1.25
C ARG A 89 11.57 -2.77 -0.24
N MET A 90 12.76 -2.73 -0.83
CA MET A 90 12.91 -2.51 -2.27
C MET A 90 12.43 -3.70 -3.11
N GLU A 91 12.58 -4.94 -2.64
CA GLU A 91 12.00 -6.12 -3.29
C GLU A 91 10.46 -6.06 -3.31
N LEU A 92 9.85 -5.65 -2.19
CA LEU A 92 8.40 -5.42 -2.11
C LEU A 92 7.94 -4.34 -3.11
N ALA A 93 8.70 -3.23 -3.22
CA ALA A 93 8.43 -2.18 -4.19
C ALA A 93 8.59 -2.65 -5.65
N GLU A 94 9.58 -3.49 -5.94
CA GLU A 94 9.77 -4.10 -7.26
C GLU A 94 8.62 -5.06 -7.59
N PHE A 95 8.19 -5.88 -6.63
CA PHE A 95 7.04 -6.76 -6.78
C PHE A 95 5.76 -5.96 -7.07
N PHE A 96 5.54 -4.87 -6.31
CA PHE A 96 4.42 -3.96 -6.55
C PHE A 96 4.41 -3.43 -7.99
N ASN A 97 5.53 -2.89 -8.47
CA ASN A 97 5.63 -2.32 -9.81
C ASN A 97 5.51 -3.37 -10.93
N SER A 98 6.31 -4.44 -10.83
CA SER A 98 6.50 -5.40 -11.92
C SER A 98 5.33 -6.38 -12.04
N LYS A 99 4.69 -6.74 -10.92
CA LYS A 99 3.62 -7.73 -10.85
C LYS A 99 2.27 -7.08 -10.60
N ILE A 100 2.09 -6.42 -9.45
CA ILE A 100 0.77 -5.97 -8.97
C ILE A 100 0.22 -4.88 -9.89
N LEU A 101 0.90 -3.75 -10.01
CA LEU A 101 0.47 -2.61 -10.80
C LEU A 101 0.21 -3.02 -12.26
N ARG A 102 1.12 -3.84 -12.83
CA ARG A 102 0.96 -4.39 -14.19
C ARG A 102 -0.26 -5.30 -14.33
N CYS A 103 -0.53 -6.18 -13.35
CA CYS A 103 -1.66 -7.09 -13.40
C CYS A 103 -2.98 -6.33 -13.24
N VAL A 104 -3.07 -5.41 -12.28
CA VAL A 104 -4.27 -4.59 -12.03
C VAL A 104 -4.58 -3.73 -13.25
N ARG A 105 -3.57 -3.08 -13.85
CA ARG A 105 -3.74 -2.31 -15.10
C ARG A 105 -4.33 -3.15 -16.22
N LYS A 106 -3.79 -4.36 -16.44
CA LYS A 106 -4.33 -5.30 -17.44
C LYS A 106 -5.76 -5.73 -17.12
N SER A 107 -6.11 -5.87 -15.85
CA SER A 107 -7.46 -6.24 -15.43
C SER A 107 -8.47 -5.09 -15.62
N MET A 108 -8.06 -3.85 -15.34
CA MET A 108 -8.93 -2.68 -15.42
C MET A 108 -9.10 -2.14 -16.85
N PHE A 109 -8.04 -2.18 -17.66
CA PHE A 109 -8.01 -1.54 -18.99
C PHE A 109 -7.74 -2.53 -20.14
N GLY A 110 -7.50 -3.81 -19.85
CA GLY A 110 -7.33 -4.83 -20.88
C GLY A 110 -8.64 -5.16 -21.59
N TRP A 111 -8.54 -5.61 -22.85
CA TRP A 111 -9.69 -6.01 -23.64
C TRP A 111 -10.29 -7.32 -23.10
N PRO A 112 -11.61 -7.40 -22.87
CA PRO A 112 -12.22 -8.58 -22.29
C PRO A 112 -12.30 -9.70 -23.34
N ARG A 113 -11.48 -10.74 -23.19
CA ARG A 113 -11.80 -12.08 -23.69
C ARG A 113 -12.46 -12.85 -22.55
N ALA A 114 -13.50 -13.63 -22.82
CA ALA A 114 -14.23 -14.38 -21.77
C ALA A 114 -13.30 -15.27 -20.91
N ASP A 115 -12.24 -15.83 -21.52
CA ASP A 115 -11.19 -16.61 -20.85
C ASP A 115 -10.24 -15.78 -19.97
N ALA A 116 -10.23 -14.45 -20.13
CA ALA A 116 -9.35 -13.54 -19.40
C ALA A 116 -9.75 -13.37 -17.93
N LYS A 117 -11.04 -13.54 -17.58
CA LYS A 117 -11.51 -13.44 -16.18
C LYS A 117 -11.06 -14.63 -15.33
N VAL A 118 -11.11 -15.85 -15.87
CA VAL A 118 -10.61 -17.04 -15.17
C VAL A 118 -9.08 -17.01 -15.08
N SER A 119 -8.42 -16.57 -16.16
CA SER A 119 -6.96 -16.42 -16.21
C SER A 119 -6.44 -15.36 -15.21
N SER A 120 -7.11 -14.22 -15.06
CA SER A 120 -6.73 -13.17 -14.12
C SER A 120 -6.87 -13.61 -12.67
N ARG A 121 -7.99 -14.24 -12.28
CA ARG A 121 -8.16 -14.80 -10.93
C ARG A 121 -7.08 -15.83 -10.58
N ARG A 122 -6.73 -16.71 -11.52
CA ARG A 122 -5.65 -17.69 -11.32
C ARG A 122 -4.28 -17.02 -11.18
N ARG A 123 -4.03 -15.93 -11.94
CA ARG A 123 -2.79 -15.14 -11.83
C ARG A 123 -2.68 -14.43 -10.49
N LEU A 124 -3.75 -13.79 -10.01
CA LEU A 124 -3.77 -13.12 -8.70
C LEU A 124 -3.48 -14.11 -7.56
N ARG A 125 -4.08 -15.29 -7.57
CA ARG A 125 -3.76 -16.35 -6.57
C ARG A 125 -2.28 -16.74 -6.58
N LYS A 126 -1.65 -16.84 -7.76
CA LYS A 126 -0.21 -17.14 -7.85
C LYS A 126 0.64 -15.99 -7.31
N LEU A 127 0.23 -14.75 -7.56
CA LEU A 127 0.93 -13.58 -7.03
C LEU A 127 0.79 -13.49 -5.51
N LYS A 128 -0.34 -13.90 -4.93
CA LYS A 128 -0.52 -13.98 -3.48
C LYS A 128 0.53 -14.87 -2.82
N VAL A 129 0.78 -16.06 -3.37
CA VAL A 129 1.83 -16.96 -2.85
C VAL A 129 3.22 -16.32 -2.92
N SER A 130 3.57 -15.68 -4.04
CA SER A 130 4.85 -14.97 -4.15
C SER A 130 4.97 -13.78 -3.18
N PHE A 131 3.85 -13.13 -2.89
CA PHE A 131 3.79 -12.04 -1.94
C PHE A 131 3.97 -12.55 -0.50
N GLU A 132 3.27 -13.61 -0.12
CA GLU A 132 3.40 -14.25 1.20
C GLU A 132 4.86 -14.66 1.48
N GLN A 133 5.59 -15.19 0.48
CA GLN A 133 7.02 -15.47 0.62
C GLN A 133 7.85 -14.22 0.92
N ILE A 134 7.60 -13.11 0.22
CA ILE A 134 8.33 -11.84 0.45
C ILE A 134 8.06 -11.32 1.87
N ILE A 135 6.84 -11.49 2.38
CA ILE A 135 6.48 -11.08 3.75
C ILE A 135 7.09 -12.02 4.79
N GLU A 136 7.14 -13.32 4.55
CA GLU A 136 7.83 -14.28 5.43
C GLU A 136 9.32 -13.93 5.54
N ASP A 137 10.00 -13.68 4.40
CA ASP A 137 11.40 -13.24 4.37
C ASP A 137 11.60 -11.90 5.11
N PHE A 138 10.58 -11.03 5.11
CA PHE A 138 10.56 -9.77 5.85
C PHE A 138 10.47 -10.00 7.36
N GLU A 139 9.52 -10.81 7.83
CA GLU A 139 9.33 -11.15 9.25
C GLU A 139 10.51 -11.95 9.84
N GLU A 140 11.16 -12.80 9.04
CA GLU A 140 12.35 -13.55 9.45
C GLU A 140 13.59 -12.64 9.61
N THR A 141 13.66 -11.56 8.84
CA THR A 141 14.75 -10.58 8.93
C THR A 141 14.51 -9.56 10.04
N ASP A 142 13.24 -9.24 10.31
CA ASP A 142 12.77 -8.23 11.27
C ASP A 142 12.39 -8.85 12.62
N GLY A 143 13.27 -9.69 13.19
CA GLY A 143 13.10 -10.34 14.50
C GLY A 143 12.97 -9.42 15.72
N TRP A 144 12.49 -8.18 15.56
CA TRP A 144 12.23 -7.17 16.58
C TRP A 144 11.00 -6.31 16.20
N ASN A 145 9.79 -6.85 16.35
CA ASN A 145 8.61 -6.04 16.65
C ASN A 145 7.75 -6.76 17.70
N SER A 146 8.32 -6.94 18.90
CA SER A 146 7.52 -7.06 20.12
C SER A 146 7.01 -5.68 20.51
N GLU A 147 5.99 -5.20 19.82
CA GLU A 147 5.05 -4.24 20.42
C GLU A 147 4.05 -5.07 21.22
N SER A 148 4.45 -5.54 22.40
CA SER A 148 3.55 -6.18 23.34
C SER A 148 2.85 -5.11 24.17
N ASP A 149 1.84 -4.46 23.59
CA ASP A 149 0.83 -3.72 24.34
C ASP A 149 -0.10 -4.72 25.05
N TRP A 150 0.28 -5.12 26.27
CA TRP A 150 -0.62 -5.72 27.23
C TRP A 150 -0.92 -4.71 28.34
N GLU A 151 -1.73 -3.70 28.02
CA GLU A 151 -2.62 -3.18 29.05
C GLU A 151 -3.81 -4.15 29.17
N SER A 152 -3.83 -4.91 30.25
CA SER A 152 -5.06 -5.51 30.77
C SER A 152 -5.06 -5.33 32.28
N ASP A 153 -5.68 -4.23 32.66
CA ASP A 153 -6.30 -4.00 33.94
C ASP A 153 -7.14 -5.22 34.37
N SER A 154 -6.89 -5.75 35.55
CA SER A 154 -7.89 -6.49 36.33
C SER A 154 -7.48 -6.57 37.81
N GLU A 155 -8.05 -5.64 38.56
CA GLU A 155 -8.48 -5.68 39.96
C GLU A 155 -7.99 -6.85 40.84
N LEU A 156 -7.39 -6.53 41.99
CA LEU A 156 -7.79 -7.16 43.26
C LEU A 156 -7.67 -6.14 44.41
N GLY A 157 -8.83 -5.81 44.98
CA GLY A 157 -8.95 -4.89 46.09
C GLY A 157 -8.42 -5.44 47.41
N VAL A 158 -8.14 -4.52 48.33
CA VAL A 158 -8.25 -4.76 49.77
C VAL A 158 -8.89 -3.51 50.38
N GLY A 159 -10.20 -3.60 50.58
CA GLY A 159 -10.91 -2.78 51.55
C GLY A 159 -11.00 -3.51 52.88
N SER A 160 -11.14 -2.72 53.95
CA SER A 160 -11.49 -3.08 55.33
C SER A 160 -10.41 -3.78 56.16
N GLU A 161 -10.20 -3.52 57.45
CA GLU A 161 -10.76 -2.62 58.48
C GLU A 161 -9.92 -2.89 59.76
N SER A 162 -9.91 -1.95 60.72
CA SER A 162 -9.65 -2.14 62.19
C SER A 162 -8.26 -2.67 62.61
N ASP A 163 -7.64 -2.33 63.74
CA ASP A 163 -7.93 -1.54 64.95
C ASP A 163 -6.58 -1.45 65.70
N SER A 164 -6.33 -0.41 66.51
CA SER A 164 -6.14 -0.58 67.97
C SER A 164 -5.29 0.52 68.63
N TRP A 165 -5.95 1.22 69.57
CA TRP A 165 -5.54 1.69 70.90
C TRP A 165 -4.41 2.73 71.04
#